data_AF-A0A8J2KGR7-F1
#
_entry.id   AF-A0A8J2KGR7-F1
#
_cell.length_a   1.000
_cell.length_b   1.000
_cell.length_c   1.000
_cell.angle_alpha   90.00
_cell.angle_beta   90.00
_cell.angle_gamma   90.00
#
_symmetry.space_group_name_H-M   'P 1'
#
loop_
_entity.id
_entity.type
_entity.pdbx_description
1 polymer ?
#
loop_
_entity_poly.entity_id
_entity_poly.type
_entity_poly.pdbx_seq_one_letter_code
_entity_poly.pdbx_strand_id
1 'polypeptide(L)' 'MDYTTKRGMKFSAHRAYLDPVRERPNLRVITYAHVEKVIFDEQNNAVAVSYVHKNK' A
#
# COMPACT_ATOMS: atom_id res chain seq x y z
N MET A 1 5.51 26.97 4.58
CA MET A 1 5.00 26.32 3.36
C MET A 1 5.36 24.86 3.44
N ASP A 2 4.36 23.97 3.32
CA ASP A 2 4.61 22.54 3.13
C ASP A 2 4.97 22.29 1.68
N TYR A 3 6.12 21.64 1.44
CA TYR A 3 6.61 21.35 0.10
C TYR A 3 6.62 19.85 -0.16
N THR A 4 6.12 19.43 -1.32
CA THR A 4 6.15 18.04 -1.79
C THR A 4 7.51 17.63 -2.38
N THR A 5 8.54 18.44 -2.13
CA THR A 5 9.89 18.32 -2.69
C THR A 5 10.91 18.32 -1.55
N LYS A 6 11.88 17.41 -1.61
CA LYS A 6 12.99 17.30 -0.66
C LYS A 6 14.28 17.15 -1.45
N ARG A 7 15.26 18.04 -1.21
CA ARG A 7 16.56 18.08 -1.92
C ARG A 7 16.41 18.15 -3.45
N GLY A 8 15.50 19.00 -3.94
CA GLY A 8 15.26 19.18 -5.39
C GLY A 8 14.58 18.00 -6.09
N MET A 9 14.14 16.98 -5.34
CA MET A 9 13.43 15.81 -5.89
C MET A 9 12.02 15.71 -5.33
N LYS A 10 11.10 15.13 -6.12
CA LYS A 10 9.78 14.75 -5.64
C LYS A 10 9.91 13.87 -4.40
N PHE A 11 9.22 14.28 -3.33
CA PHE A 11 9.17 13.53 -2.08
C PHE A 11 7.77 12.92 -1.93
N SER A 12 7.60 11.76 -2.57
CA SER A 12 6.31 11.04 -2.59
C SER A 12 5.93 10.46 -1.22
N ALA A 13 4.65 10.14 -1.03
CA ALA A 13 4.17 9.48 0.17
C ALA A 13 4.89 8.15 0.46
N HIS A 14 5.19 7.34 -0.57
CA HIS A 14 6.03 6.15 -0.43
C HIS A 14 7.37 6.47 0.23
N ARG A 15 8.09 7.49 -0.27
CA ARG A 15 9.42 7.86 0.23
C ARG A 15 9.38 8.51 1.62
N ALA A 16 8.29 9.21 1.92
CA ALA A 16 8.12 9.87 3.21
C ALA A 16 7.75 8.89 4.33
N TYR A 17 6.87 7.92 4.04
CA TYR A 17 6.22 7.11 5.09
C TYR A 17 6.51 5.61 5.01
N LEU A 18 6.65 5.02 3.82
CA LEU A 18 6.82 3.57 3.66
C LEU A 18 8.30 3.19 3.63
N ASP A 19 9.10 3.91 2.85
CA ASP A 19 10.53 3.63 2.66
C ASP A 19 11.33 3.62 3.97
N PRO A 20 11.14 4.58 4.91
CA PRO A 20 11.88 4.59 6.18
C PRO A 20 11.56 3.41 7.12
N VAL A 21 10.46 2.70 6.92
CA VAL A 21 9.98 1.63 7.81
C VAL A 21 9.78 0.30 7.09
N ARG A 22 10.26 0.20 5.84
CA ARG A 22 10.03 -0.93 4.93
C ARG A 22 10.55 -2.27 5.47
N GLU A 23 11.53 -2.24 6.37
CA GLU A 23 12.16 -3.44 6.95
C GLU A 23 11.42 -3.97 8.19
N ARG A 24 10.39 -3.27 8.69
CA ARG A 24 9.65 -3.73 9.87
C ARG A 24 8.88 -5.01 9.55
N PRO A 25 8.96 -6.06 10.39
CA PRO A 25 8.36 -7.36 10.10
C PRO A 25 6.82 -7.34 10.06
N ASN A 26 6.20 -6.32 10.66
CA ASN A 26 4.75 -6.13 10.67
C ASN A 26 4.24 -5.27 9.49
N LEU A 27 5.11 -4.84 8.57
CA LEU A 27 4.72 -4.09 7.37
C LEU A 27 5.00 -4.93 6.12
N ARG A 28 3.95 -5.21 5.34
CA ARG A 28 4.06 -5.91 4.06
C ARG A 28 3.56 -5.01 2.93
N VAL A 29 4.44 -4.70 1.99
CA VAL A 29 4.11 -3.94 0.77
C VAL A 29 4.19 -4.88 -0.42
N ILE A 30 3.06 -5.08 -1.10
CA ILE A 30 2.98 -5.92 -2.30
C ILE A 30 2.71 -5.00 -3.49
N THR A 31 3.66 -4.92 -4.42
CA THR A 31 3.51 -4.16 -5.66
C THR A 31 2.90 -5.03 -6.76
N TYR A 32 2.35 -4.40 -7.81
CA TYR A 32 1.70 -5.11 -8.92
C TYR A 32 0.59 -6.07 -8.46
N ALA A 33 -0.15 -5.68 -7.43
CA ALA A 33 -1.28 -6.41 -6.88
C ALA A 33 -2.56 -5.59 -7.11
N HIS A 34 -3.33 -5.90 -8.15
CA HIS A 34 -4.58 -5.21 -8.44
C HIS A 34 -5.72 -5.87 -7.65
N VAL A 35 -6.31 -5.13 -6.72
CA VAL A 35 -7.43 -5.63 -5.91
C VAL A 35 -8.69 -5.69 -6.78
N GLU A 36 -9.35 -6.84 -6.78
CA GLU A 36 -10.55 -7.08 -7.61
C GLU A 36 -11.84 -7.10 -6.78
N LYS A 37 -11.79 -7.66 -5.56
CA LYS A 37 -12.98 -7.81 -4.72
C LYS A 37 -12.64 -7.64 -3.24
N VAL A 38 -13.61 -7.13 -2.49
CA VAL A 38 -13.64 -7.17 -1.03
C VAL A 38 -14.53 -8.34 -0.63
N ILE A 39 -14.06 -9.14 0.33
CA ILE A 39 -14.77 -10.32 0.84
C ILE A 39 -15.45 -9.90 2.15
N PHE A 40 -16.75 -10.15 2.22
CA PHE A 40 -17.58 -9.87 3.38
C PHE A 40 -18.00 -11.17 4.09
N ASP A 41 -18.16 -11.11 5.42
CA ASP A 41 -18.76 -12.19 6.20
C ASP A 41 -20.30 -12.14 6.17
N GLU A 42 -20.95 -13.04 6.90
CA GLU A 42 -22.41 -13.13 7.00
C GLU A 42 -23.05 -11.91 7.68
N GLN A 43 -22.29 -11.19 8.52
CA GLN A 43 -22.71 -9.96 9.20
C GLN A 43 -22.37 -8.69 8.39
N ASN A 44 -21.92 -8.86 7.14
CA ASN A 44 -21.55 -7.78 6.22
C ASN A 44 -20.32 -6.96 6.67
N ASN A 45 -19.39 -7.57 7.42
CA ASN A 45 -18.09 -6.96 7.73
C ASN A 45 -17.05 -7.34 6.67
N ALA A 46 -16.18 -6.39 6.30
CA ALA A 46 -15.06 -6.66 5.38
C ALA A 46 -13.95 -7.44 6.09
N VAL A 47 -13.69 -8.67 5.65
CA VAL A 47 -12.73 -9.58 6.30
C VAL A 47 -11.46 -9.82 5.48
N ALA A 48 -11.53 -9.64 4.16
CA ALA A 48 -10.39 -9.85 3.28
C ALA A 48 -10.53 -9.10 1.94
N VAL A 49 -9.46 -9.10 1.15
CA VAL A 49 -9.46 -8.63 -0.24
C VAL A 49 -8.84 -9.70 -1.14
N SER A 50 -9.40 -9.89 -2.33
CA SER A 50 -8.78 -10.69 -3.38
C SER A 50 -8.08 -9.78 -4.37
N TYR A 51 -6.88 -10.16 -4.81
CA TYR A 51 -6.09 -9.39 -5.77
C TYR A 51 -5.37 -10.31 -6.76
N VAL A 52 -5.20 -9.82 -7.98
CA VAL A 52 -4.36 -10.45 -9.01
C VAL A 52 -2.94 -9.90 -8.87
N HIS A 53 -1.93 -10.78 -8.89
CA HIS A 53 -0.54 -10.39 -8.70
C HIS A 53 0.30 -10.65 -9.95
N LYS A 54 0.88 -9.59 -10.53
CA LYS A 54 1.67 -9.67 -11.76
C LYS A 54 0.88 -10.34 -12.91
N ASN A 55 -0.41 -10.00 -13.05
CA ASN A 55 -1.34 -10.57 -14.03
C ASN A 55 -1.47 -12.11 -13.97
N LYS A 56 -1.28 -12.67 -12.77
CA LYS A 56 -1.55 -14.06 -12.41
C LYS A 56 -2.48 -14.08 -11.21
#